data_AF-A0A1V1NUE9-F1
#
_entry.id   AF-A0A1V1NUE9-F1
#
_cell.length_a   1.000
_cell.length_b   1.000
_cell.length_c   1.000
_cell.angle_alpha   90.00
_cell.angle_beta   90.00
_cell.angle_gamma   90.00
#
_symmetry.space_group_name_H-M   'P 1'
#
loop_
_entity.id
_entity.type
_entity.pdbx_description
1 polymer ?
#
loop_
_entity_poly.entity_id
_entity_poly.type
_entity_poly.pdbx_seq_one_letter_code
_entity_poly.pdbx_strand_id
1 'polypeptide(L)'
;MDIFPNNPVVGYAQLRKSFTPEQQERITHHPKVLVTNSLNLLISKKCKNGRLFLEKFNAGLKKLKNNGRIIQMFKYLNSGKYDKQLEKWNN
;
A
#
# COMPACT_ATOMS: atom_id res chain seq x y z
N MET A 1 15.47 18.59 8.76
CA MET A 1 14.20 17.85 8.79
C MET A 1 14.55 16.48 9.32
N ASP A 2 14.37 16.27 10.62
CA ASP A 2 14.92 15.10 11.33
C ASP A 2 13.85 14.02 11.58
N ILE A 3 12.57 14.36 11.46
CA ILE A 3 11.44 13.44 11.54
C ILE A 3 10.27 13.92 10.68
N PHE A 4 9.53 13.00 10.06
CA PHE A 4 8.36 13.30 9.24
C PHE A 4 7.28 12.21 9.40
N PRO A 5 6.00 12.55 9.63
CA PRO A 5 4.94 11.55 9.72
C PRO A 5 4.62 10.95 8.36
N ASN A 6 4.69 9.62 8.23
CA ASN A 6 4.37 8.91 7.00
C ASN A 6 3.70 7.56 7.33
N ASN A 7 2.96 7.01 6.36
CA ASN A 7 2.50 5.64 6.42
C ASN A 7 3.73 4.71 6.27
N PRO A 8 3.99 3.78 7.19
CA PRO A 8 5.19 2.94 7.12
C PRO A 8 5.34 2.17 5.80
N VAL A 9 4.24 1.61 5.27
CA VAL A 9 4.27 0.85 4.01
C VAL A 9 4.66 1.74 2.83
N VAL A 10 4.10 2.96 2.77
CA VAL A 10 4.44 3.95 1.73
C VAL A 10 5.88 4.43 1.91
N GLY A 11 6.28 4.75 3.14
CA GLY A 11 7.63 5.18 3.48
C GLY A 11 8.67 4.17 3.03
N TYR A 12 8.54 2.90 3.40
CA TYR A 12 9.48 1.85 2.97
C TYR A 12 9.51 1.64 1.45
N ALA A 13 8.37 1.79 0.75
CA ALA A 13 8.36 1.74 -0.71
C ALA A 13 9.12 2.94 -1.34
N GLN A 14 8.97 4.14 -0.78
CA GLN A 14 9.75 5.31 -1.19
C GLN A 14 11.25 5.09 -0.93
N LEU A 15 11.60 4.52 0.23
CA LEU A 15 12.99 4.24 0.58
C LEU A 15 13.64 3.27 -0.42
N ARG A 16 12.98 2.16 -0.74
CA ARG A 16 13.46 1.18 -1.73
C ARG A 16 13.66 1.78 -3.13
N LYS A 17 12.86 2.79 -3.49
CA LYS A 17 12.96 3.47 -4.79
C LYS A 17 14.09 4.50 -4.85
N SER A 18 14.39 5.16 -3.73
CA SER A 18 15.21 6.39 -3.73
C SER A 18 16.61 6.22 -3.13
N PHE A 19 16.88 5.15 -2.40
CA PHE A 19 18.11 4.98 -1.63
C PHE A 19 18.74 3.60 -1.83
N THR A 20 20.07 3.52 -1.67
CA THR A 20 20.77 2.22 -1.63
C THR A 20 20.39 1.44 -0.36
N PRO A 21 20.57 0.11 -0.32
CA PRO A 21 20.27 -0.67 0.88
C PRO A 21 20.92 -0.11 2.16
N GLU A 22 22.18 0.33 2.08
CA GLU A 22 22.92 0.89 3.22
C GLU A 22 22.31 2.22 3.71
N GLN A 23 21.81 3.04 2.78
CA GLN A 23 21.12 4.29 3.11
C GLN A 23 19.75 4.03 3.73
N GLN A 24 19.04 3.00 3.27
CA GLN A 24 17.73 2.62 3.83
C GLN A 24 17.85 2.17 5.28
N GLU A 25 18.89 1.42 5.64
CA GLU A 25 19.13 0.95 7.02
C GLU A 25 19.32 2.10 8.04
N ARG A 26 19.75 3.27 7.57
CA ARG A 26 19.91 4.46 8.40
C ARG A 26 18.60 5.18 8.71
N ILE A 27 17.51 4.83 8.01
CA ILE A 27 16.19 5.46 8.16
C ILE A 27 15.27 4.48 8.88
N THR A 28 14.81 4.87 10.06
CA THR A 28 13.92 4.06 10.90
C THR A 28 12.59 4.76 11.16
N HIS A 29 11.64 4.08 11.80
CA HIS A 29 10.38 4.67 12.25
C HIS A 29 10.14 4.33 13.72
N HIS A 30 9.43 5.23 14.41
CA HIS A 30 9.03 5.01 15.79
C HIS A 30 7.74 4.16 15.85
N PRO A 31 7.59 3.21 16.80
CA PRO A 31 6.43 2.31 16.84
C PRO A 31 5.11 2.98 17.25
N LYS A 32 5.17 4.18 17.83
CA LYS A 32 3.98 4.96 18.22
C LYS A 32 3.16 5.35 17.00
N VAL A 33 1.96 4.80 16.90
CA VAL A 33 0.98 5.16 15.89
C VAL A 33 0.36 6.52 16.23
N LEU A 34 0.41 7.45 15.28
CA LEU A 34 -0.20 8.78 15.43
C LEU A 34 -1.65 8.80 14.93
N VAL A 35 -1.95 8.11 13.83
CA VAL A 35 -3.27 8.06 13.19
C VAL A 35 -3.51 6.67 12.62
N THR A 36 -4.75 6.17 12.74
CA THR A 36 -5.22 4.97 12.04
C THR A 36 -6.43 5.31 11.19
N ASN A 37 -6.42 4.86 9.93
CA ASN A 37 -7.50 5.06 8.97
C ASN A 37 -7.76 3.78 8.18
N SER A 38 -9.01 3.54 7.82
CA SER A 38 -9.38 2.48 6.87
C SER A 38 -9.30 2.98 5.43
N LEU A 39 -8.76 2.17 4.52
CA LEU A 39 -8.87 2.41 3.08
C LEU A 39 -10.14 1.73 2.53
N ASN A 40 -10.95 2.50 1.83
CA ASN A 40 -12.23 2.05 1.28
C ASN A 40 -12.31 2.28 -0.23
N LEU A 41 -12.98 1.39 -0.94
CA LEU A 41 -13.35 1.61 -2.33
C LEU A 41 -14.50 2.63 -2.38
N LEU A 42 -14.31 3.72 -3.12
CA LEU A 42 -15.34 4.72 -3.36
C LEU A 42 -16.00 4.46 -4.72
N ILE A 43 -17.33 4.44 -4.74
CA ILE A 43 -18.13 4.29 -5.96
C ILE A 43 -19.11 5.46 -6.03
N SER A 44 -19.14 6.13 -7.18
CA SER A 44 -20.02 7.28 -7.40
C SER A 44 -21.49 6.89 -7.25
N LYS A 45 -22.26 7.72 -6.54
CA LYS A 45 -23.72 7.57 -6.40
C LYS A 45 -24.46 7.66 -7.74
N LYS A 46 -23.86 8.29 -8.76
CA LYS A 46 -24.44 8.40 -10.11
C LYS A 46 -24.24 7.12 -10.95
N CYS A 47 -23.46 6.16 -10.46
CA CYS A 47 -23.22 4.91 -11.19
C CYS A 47 -24.47 4.02 -11.14
N LYS A 48 -25.10 3.78 -12.30
CA LYS A 48 -26.29 2.92 -12.42
C LYS A 48 -26.08 1.53 -11.78
N ASN A 49 -24.87 0.97 -11.91
CA ASN A 49 -24.51 -0.34 -11.38
C ASN A 49 -23.68 -0.26 -10.09
N GLY A 50 -23.65 0.89 -9.40
CA GLY A 50 -22.74 1.12 -8.29
C GLY A 50 -22.91 0.14 -7.14
N ARG A 51 -24.17 -0.19 -6.80
CA ARG A 51 -24.48 -1.19 -5.77
C ARG A 51 -23.99 -2.59 -6.14
N LEU A 52 -24.18 -3.01 -7.39
CA LEU A 52 -23.68 -4.29 -7.88
C LEU A 52 -22.16 -4.38 -7.78
N PHE A 53 -21.44 -3.32 -8.14
CA PHE A 53 -19.98 -3.28 -8.03
C PHE A 53 -19.51 -3.34 -6.58
N LEU A 54 -20.20 -2.64 -5.67
CA LEU A 54 -19.90 -2.69 -4.24
C LEU A 54 -20.08 -4.11 -3.68
N GLU A 55 -21.21 -4.76 -3.99
CA GLU A 55 -21.51 -6.13 -3.55
C GLU A 55 -20.48 -7.13 -4.08
N LYS A 56 -20.14 -7.06 -5.37
CA LYS A 56 -19.14 -7.93 -5.99
C LYS A 56 -17.74 -7.71 -5.40
N PHE A 57 -17.33 -6.46 -5.21
CA PHE A 57 -16.05 -6.12 -4.61
C PHE A 57 -15.94 -6.66 -3.19
N ASN A 58 -16.94 -6.39 -2.34
CA ASN A 58 -16.95 -6.83 -0.95
C ASN A 58 -16.96 -8.37 -0.85
N ALA A 59 -17.72 -9.06 -1.71
CA ALA A 59 -17.73 -10.52 -1.76
C ALA A 59 -16.35 -11.09 -2.16
N GLY A 60 -15.70 -10.50 -3.17
CA GLY A 60 -14.35 -10.88 -3.58
C GLY A 60 -13.32 -10.62 -2.47
N LEU A 61 -13.36 -9.46 -1.84
CA LEU A 61 -12.48 -9.10 -0.73
C LEU A 61 -12.64 -10.05 0.46
N LYS A 62 -13.88 -10.45 0.80
CA LYS A 62 -14.13 -11.46 1.85
C LYS A 62 -13.47 -12.80 1.51
N LYS A 63 -13.57 -13.28 0.25
CA LYS A 63 -12.90 -14.50 -0.18
C LYS A 63 -11.37 -14.41 -0.04
N LEU A 64 -10.77 -13.28 -0.45
CA LEU A 64 -9.33 -13.04 -0.34
C LEU A 64 -8.85 -12.95 1.12
N LYS A 65 -9.68 -12.43 2.03
CA LYS A 65 -9.39 -12.41 3.46
C LYS A 65 -9.44 -13.83 4.04
N ASN A 66 -10.51 -14.56 3.76
CA ASN A 66 -10.74 -15.90 4.31
C ASN A 66 -9.68 -16.92 3.89
N ASN A 67 -9.14 -16.81 2.68
CA ASN A 67 -8.10 -17.72 2.19
C ASN A 67 -6.66 -17.20 2.42
N GLY A 68 -6.48 -16.12 3.18
CA GLY A 68 -5.16 -15.57 3.49
C GLY A 68 -4.44 -14.85 2.34
N ARG A 69 -5.04 -14.75 1.14
CA ARG A 69 -4.40 -14.10 -0.01
C ARG A 69 -4.14 -12.61 0.23
N ILE A 70 -4.98 -11.93 1.01
CA ILE A 70 -4.71 -10.54 1.43
C ILE A 70 -3.39 -10.43 2.21
N ILE A 71 -3.13 -11.35 3.14
CA ILE A 71 -1.88 -11.36 3.92
C ILE A 71 -0.69 -11.57 2.99
N GLN A 72 -0.81 -12.49 2.03
CA GLN A 72 0.23 -12.74 1.03
C GLN A 72 0.52 -11.50 0.18
N MET A 73 -0.51 -10.77 -0.23
CA MET A 73 -0.36 -9.51 -0.98
C MET A 73 0.36 -8.45 -0.14
N PHE A 74 0.06 -8.32 1.15
CA PHE A 74 0.79 -7.40 2.03
C PHE A 74 2.26 -7.80 2.23
N LYS A 75 2.57 -9.10 2.34
CA LYS A 75 3.97 -9.57 2.39
C LYS A 75 4.73 -9.18 1.12
N TYR A 76 4.12 -9.38 -0.05
CA TYR A 76 4.69 -8.98 -1.34
C TYR A 76 4.86 -7.47 -1.48
N LEU A 77 3.92 -6.68 -0.97
CA LEU A 77 4.02 -5.23 -0.93
C LEU A 77 5.20 -4.78 -0.05
N ASN A 78 5.34 -5.37 1.14
CA ASN A 78 6.42 -5.05 2.07
C ASN A 78 7.80 -5.47 1.54
N SER A 79 7.88 -6.55 0.76
CA SER A 79 9.13 -7.00 0.14
C SER A 79 9.48 -6.25 -1.16
N GLY A 80 8.68 -5.27 -1.57
CA GLY A 80 8.90 -4.53 -2.82
C GLY A 80 8.56 -5.29 -4.10
N LYS A 81 7.86 -6.43 -4.04
CA LYS A 81 7.50 -7.22 -5.24
C LYS A 81 6.65 -6.43 -6.25
N TYR A 82 5.89 -5.44 -5.78
CA TYR A 82 5.05 -4.58 -6.60
C TYR A 82 5.68 -3.23 -6.93
N ASP A 83 6.92 -2.99 -6.51
CA ASP A 83 7.60 -1.75 -6.84
C ASP A 83 7.82 -1.72 -8.35
N LYS A 84 7.35 -0.65 -9.00
CA LYS A 84 7.58 -0.47 -10.44
C LYS A 84 9.09 -0.35 -10.66
N GLN A 85 9.62 -1.14 -11.58
CA GLN A 85 10.98 -0.93 -12.07
C GLN A 85 11.07 0.47 -12.66
N LEU A 86 12.19 1.15 -12.43
CA LEU A 86 12.48 2.43 -13.05
C LEU A 86 12.47 2.22 -14.58
N GLU A 87 11.40 2.61 -15.26
CA GLU A 87 11.56 3.00 -16.66
C GLU A 87 12.58 4.13 -16.64
N LYS A 88 13.75 3.88 -17.23
CA LYS A 88 14.71 4.95 -17.51
C LYS A 88 13.95 5.97 -18.34
N TRP A 89 13.56 7.09 -17.73
CA TRP A 89 13.18 8.26 -18.48
C TRP A 89 14.45 8.73 -19.18
N ASN A 90 14.63 8.27 -20.41
CA ASN A 90 15.66 8.79 -21.30
C ASN A 90 15.24 10.23 -21.62
N ASN A 91 15.91 11.21 -21.01
CA ASN A 91 15.96 12.57 -21.50
C ASN A 91 17.02 12.66 -22.60
#